data_AF-A0A1F6V5G1-F1
#
_entry.id   AF-A0A1F6V5G1-F1
#
_cell.length_a   1.000
_cell.length_b   1.000
_cell.length_c   1.000
_cell.angle_alpha   90.00
_cell.angle_beta   90.00
_cell.angle_gamma   90.00
#
_symmetry.space_group_name_H-M   'P 1'
#
loop_
_entity.id
_entity.type
_entity.pdbx_description
1 polymer ?
#
loop_
_entity_poly.entity_id
_entity_poly.type
_entity_poly.pdbx_seq_one_letter_code
_entity_poly.pdbx_strand_id
1 'polypeptide(L)'
;MDESLKKFNKEVRRERTTFFRDWEDGDSDLETIAIRYRNLERILFSHGMDLKKVKVLELGSGNAVFLDYMKKQSVDAVGVDVRPRGGKSHHK
;
A
#
# COMPACT_ATOMS: atom_id res chain seq x y z
N MET A 1 -18.56 19.59 -14.66
CA MET A 1 -17.76 19.33 -13.45
C MET A 1 -16.62 18.44 -13.88
N ASP A 2 -15.41 18.95 -13.81
CA ASP A 2 -14.21 18.29 -14.34
C ASP A 2 -13.54 17.50 -13.20
N GLU A 3 -13.84 16.21 -13.11
CA GLU A 3 -13.22 15.28 -12.16
C GLU A 3 -11.80 14.95 -12.62
N SER A 4 -10.89 15.88 -12.38
CA SER A 4 -9.46 15.57 -12.38
C SER A 4 -9.16 14.64 -11.19
N LEU A 5 -9.28 13.33 -11.44
CA LEU A 5 -8.74 12.27 -10.59
C LEU A 5 -7.28 12.60 -10.27
N LYS A 6 -7.04 13.14 -9.06
CA LYS A 6 -5.70 13.40 -8.53
C LYS A 6 -4.95 12.07 -8.44
N LYS A 7 -4.18 11.76 -9.49
CA LYS A 7 -3.21 10.66 -9.50
C LYS A 7 -2.32 10.79 -8.26
N PHE A 8 -2.15 9.69 -7.52
CA PHE A 8 -1.16 9.61 -6.45
C PHE A 8 0.23 9.62 -7.08
N ASN A 9 0.78 10.81 -7.30
CA ASN A 9 2.16 11.00 -7.75
C ASN A 9 3.11 10.75 -6.56
N LYS A 10 3.33 9.49 -6.20
CA LYS A 10 4.54 9.06 -5.50
C LYS A 10 5.46 8.43 -6.53
N GLU A 11 6.67 8.96 -6.67
CA GLU A 11 7.70 8.35 -7.53
C GLU A 11 7.91 6.89 -7.12
N VAL A 12 7.47 5.97 -7.97
CA VAL A 12 7.90 4.57 -7.91
C VAL A 12 9.34 4.57 -8.42
N ARG A 13 10.31 4.55 -7.49
CA ARG A 13 11.73 4.44 -7.84
C ARG A 13 12.03 3.01 -8.26
N ARG A 14 11.81 2.72 -9.55
CA ARG A 14 12.23 1.48 -10.19
C ARG A 14 13.74 1.52 -10.45
N GLU A 15 14.48 0.62 -9.81
CA GLU A 15 15.59 -0.06 -10.46
C GLU A 15 15.36 -1.57 -10.43
N ARG A 16 15.63 -2.18 -11.58
CA ARG A 16 15.21 -3.51 -12.00
C ARG A 16 15.79 -4.62 -11.11
N THR A 17 14.90 -5.33 -10.42
CA THR A 17 15.03 -6.79 -10.28
C THR A 17 13.81 -7.41 -10.91
N THR A 18 13.95 -7.75 -12.19
CA THR A 18 13.15 -8.74 -12.90
C THR A 18 12.91 -9.95 -11.98
N PHE A 19 11.65 -10.24 -11.63
CA PHE A 19 11.04 -11.59 -11.52
C PHE A 19 9.70 -11.59 -10.78
N PHE A 20 9.28 -10.49 -10.16
CA PHE A 20 7.92 -10.37 -9.64
C PHE A 20 7.21 -9.20 -10.34
N ARG A 21 6.02 -9.48 -10.88
CA ARG A 21 5.06 -8.44 -11.24
C ARG A 21 4.59 -7.87 -9.90
N ASP A 22 5.41 -6.98 -9.35
CA ASP A 22 5.32 -6.56 -7.96
C ASP A 22 3.93 -5.96 -7.72
N TRP A 23 3.34 -6.33 -6.59
CA TRP A 23 2.04 -5.85 -6.14
C TRP A 23 1.99 -4.30 -6.12
N GLU A 24 3.16 -3.64 -6.08
CA GLU A 24 3.39 -2.20 -6.26
C GLU A 24 2.97 -1.64 -7.63
N ASP A 25 3.14 -2.40 -8.73
CA ASP A 25 2.67 -1.99 -10.06
C ASP A 25 1.14 -2.15 -10.16
N GLY A 26 0.57 -3.11 -9.43
CA GLY A 26 -0.86 -3.38 -9.36
C GLY A 26 -1.65 -2.42 -8.46
N ASP A 27 -0.98 -1.75 -7.52
CA ASP A 27 -1.59 -0.73 -6.65
C ASP A 27 -1.43 0.69 -7.23
N SER A 28 -1.31 0.81 -8.55
CA SER A 28 -1.25 2.10 -9.23
C SER A 28 -2.61 2.76 -9.42
N ASP A 29 -3.71 2.01 -9.24
CA ASP A 29 -5.09 2.49 -9.31
C ASP A 29 -5.87 2.23 -8.01
N LEU A 30 -6.77 3.16 -7.67
CA LEU A 30 -7.52 3.13 -6.41
C LEU A 30 -8.51 1.97 -6.32
N GLU A 31 -9.00 1.48 -7.46
CA GLU A 31 -10.00 0.42 -7.52
C GLU A 31 -9.37 -0.92 -7.09
N THR A 32 -8.19 -1.24 -7.63
CA THR A 32 -7.43 -2.44 -7.25
C THR A 32 -7.10 -2.44 -5.76
N ILE A 33 -6.64 -1.31 -5.22
CA ILE A 33 -6.36 -1.16 -3.78
C ILE A 33 -7.63 -1.39 -2.94
N ALA A 34 -8.75 -0.80 -3.35
CA ALA A 34 -10.03 -0.96 -2.66
C ALA A 34 -10.55 -2.41 -2.69
N ILE A 35 -10.34 -3.13 -3.79
CA ILE A 35 -10.67 -4.56 -3.90
C ILE A 35 -9.81 -5.37 -2.93
N ARG A 36 -8.49 -5.13 -2.89
CA ARG A 36 -7.57 -5.81 -1.96
C ARG A 36 -7.93 -5.54 -0.50
N TYR A 37 -8.24 -4.30 -0.17
CA TYR A 37 -8.68 -3.91 1.17
C TYR A 37 -9.95 -4.67 1.58
N ARG A 38 -10.97 -4.70 0.71
CA ARG A 38 -12.22 -5.44 0.99
C ARG A 38 -12.00 -6.94 1.13
N ASN A 39 -11.09 -7.51 0.36
CA ASN A 39 -10.75 -8.93 0.49
C ASN A 39 -10.09 -9.22 1.84
N LEU A 40 -9.15 -8.37 2.28
CA LEU A 40 -8.54 -8.47 3.60
C LEU A 40 -9.59 -8.36 4.71
N GLU A 41 -10.48 -7.36 4.62
CA GLU A 41 -11.56 -7.15 5.58
C GLU A 41 -12.48 -8.38 5.66
N ARG A 42 -12.86 -8.97 4.52
CA ARG A 42 -13.69 -10.19 4.48
C ARG A 42 -13.00 -11.40 5.10
N ILE A 43 -11.70 -11.57 4.86
CA ILE A 43 -10.92 -12.69 5.44
C ILE A 43 -10.84 -12.53 6.95
N LEU A 44 -10.56 -11.33 7.46
CA LEU A 44 -10.50 -11.09 8.91
C LEU A 44 -11.88 -11.27 9.56
N PHE A 45 -12.93 -10.77 8.91
CA PHE A 45 -14.30 -10.93 9.38
C PHE A 45 -14.71 -12.41 9.46
N SER A 46 -14.30 -13.25 8.52
CA SER A 46 -14.58 -14.70 8.58
C SER A 46 -13.88 -15.40 9.75
N HIS A 47 -12.90 -14.74 10.38
CA HIS A 47 -12.22 -15.19 11.60
C HIS A 47 -12.70 -14.41 12.84
N GLY A 48 -13.80 -13.65 12.76
CA GLY A 48 -14.36 -12.87 13.86
C GLY A 48 -13.54 -11.62 14.22
N MET A 49 -12.65 -11.18 13.34
CA MET A 49 -11.82 -9.99 13.53
C MET A 49 -12.37 -8.81 12.73
N ASP A 50 -12.44 -7.65 13.39
CA ASP A 50 -12.74 -6.37 12.74
C ASP A 50 -11.40 -5.68 12.42
N LEU A 51 -11.13 -5.47 11.13
CA LEU A 51 -9.90 -4.84 10.64
C LEU A 51 -9.63 -3.47 11.29
N LYS A 52 -10.66 -2.72 11.67
CA LYS A 52 -10.52 -1.41 12.32
C LYS A 52 -10.23 -1.49 13.82
N LYS A 53 -10.37 -2.66 14.44
CA LYS A 53 -10.11 -2.90 15.88
C LYS A 53 -8.80 -3.62 16.15
N VAL A 54 -8.06 -3.99 15.09
CA VAL A 54 -6.77 -4.67 15.19
C VAL A 54 -5.63 -3.75 14.80
N LYS A 55 -4.43 -4.08 15.27
CA LYS A 55 -3.19 -3.46 14.80
C LYS A 55 -2.64 -4.27 13.64
N VAL A 56 -2.35 -3.61 12.54
CA VAL A 56 -1.85 -4.24 11.32
C VAL A 56 -0.36 -3.96 11.16
N LEU A 57 0.41 -5.01 10.90
CA LEU A 57 1.80 -4.91 10.47
C LEU A 57 1.89 -5.35 9.01
N GLU A 58 2.19 -4.42 8.11
CA GLU A 58 2.41 -4.72 6.68
C GLU A 58 3.89 -4.96 6.42
N LEU A 59 4.24 -6.18 6.04
CA LEU A 59 5.61 -6.56 5.71
C LEU A 59 5.86 -6.39 4.21
N GLY A 60 7.03 -5.84 3.86
CA GLY A 60 7.35 -5.55 2.47
C GLY A 60 6.47 -4.43 1.91
N SER A 61 6.19 -3.41 2.72
CA SER A 61 5.25 -2.32 2.39
C SER A 61 5.66 -1.40 1.25
N GLY A 62 6.89 -1.55 0.71
CA GLY A 62 7.32 -0.91 -0.52
C GLY A 62 7.07 0.60 -0.58
N ASN A 63 6.37 1.05 -1.63
CA ASN A 63 5.94 2.44 -1.85
C ASN A 63 4.85 2.96 -0.87
N ALA A 64 4.36 2.11 0.03
CA ALA A 64 3.36 2.37 1.06
C ALA A 64 1.96 2.76 0.53
N VAL A 65 1.63 2.45 -0.71
CA VAL A 65 0.32 2.82 -1.27
C VAL A 65 -0.82 2.08 -0.57
N PHE A 66 -0.68 0.77 -0.37
CA PHE A 66 -1.67 -0.02 0.38
C PHE A 66 -1.72 0.38 1.86
N LEU A 67 -0.55 0.58 2.49
CA LEU A 67 -0.43 1.11 3.85
C LEU A 67 -1.21 2.41 4.05
N ASP A 68 -0.98 3.39 3.17
CA ASP A 68 -1.62 4.70 3.24
C ASP A 68 -3.12 4.60 3.02
N TYR A 69 -3.57 3.67 2.16
CA TYR A 69 -4.98 3.39 1.98
C TYR A 69 -5.61 2.83 3.26
N MET A 70 -5.00 1.83 3.89
CA MET A 70 -5.48 1.27 5.18
C MET A 70 -5.58 2.36 6.25
N LYS A 71 -4.57 3.23 6.36
CA LYS A 71 -4.58 4.35 7.32
C LYS A 71 -5.71 5.34 7.04
N LYS A 72 -6.00 5.66 5.77
CA LYS A 72 -7.15 6.51 5.40
C LYS A 72 -8.49 5.89 5.78
N GLN A 73 -8.58 4.56 5.84
CA GLN A 73 -9.76 3.85 6.36
C GLN A 73 -9.79 3.75 7.90
N SER A 74 -8.91 4.49 8.60
CA SER A 74 -8.76 4.50 10.06
C SER A 74 -8.29 3.17 10.65
N VAL A 75 -7.53 2.39 9.89
CA VAL A 75 -6.85 1.19 10.40
C VAL A 75 -5.53 1.60 11.09
N ASP A 76 -5.30 1.09 12.30
CA ASP A 76 -4.03 1.23 13.01
C ASP A 76 -2.97 0.33 12.36
N ALA A 77 -2.29 0.85 11.32
CA ALA A 77 -1.34 0.11 10.51
C ALA A 77 0.08 0.67 10.56
N VAL A 78 1.07 -0.21 10.71
CA VAL A 78 2.50 0.07 10.59
C VAL A 78 3.03 -0.75 9.43
N GLY A 79 3.78 -0.13 8.53
CA GLY A 79 4.46 -0.85 7.45
C GLY A 79 5.95 -0.94 7.71
N VAL A 80 6.53 -2.11 7.44
CA VAL A 80 7.97 -2.38 7.48
C VAL A 80 8.41 -2.75 6.07
N ASP A 81 9.53 -2.18 5.63
CA ASP A 81 10.19 -2.55 4.41
C ASP A 81 11.70 -2.64 4.64
N VAL A 82 12.36 -3.55 3.93
CA VAL A 82 13.82 -3.71 4.01
C VAL A 82 14.54 -2.56 3.30
N ARG A 83 13.89 -1.94 2.32
CA ARG A 83 14.44 -0.79 1.59
C ARG A 83 14.07 0.50 2.33
N PRO A 84 15.04 1.40 2.55
CA PRO A 84 14.76 2.68 3.19
C PRO A 84 13.80 3.50 2.33
N ARG A 85 12.72 4.00 2.95
CA ARG A 85 11.76 4.90 2.32
C ARG A 85 12.42 6.27 2.08
N GLY A 86 12.50 6.71 0.83
CA GLY A 86 12.82 8.11 0.50
C GLY A 86 14.22 8.59 0.88
N GLY A 87 15.25 7.73 0.85
CA GLY A 87 16.63 8.21 0.91
C GLY A 87 16.92 9.11 -0.31
N LYS A 88 17.21 10.40 -0.10
CA LYS A 88 17.94 11.17 -1.10
C LYS A 88 19.18 10.35 -1.44
N SER A 89 19.32 9.94 -2.69
CA SER A 89 20.58 9.50 -3.24
C SER A 89 21.54 10.68 -3.13
N HIS A 90 22.23 10.80 -2.00
CA HIS A 90 23.49 11.53 -1.96
C HIS A 90 24.53 10.63 -2.64
N HIS A 91 24.42 10.51 -3.96
CA HIS A 91 25.58 10.21 -4.78
C HIS A 91 26.46 11.46 -4.71
N LYS A 92 27.49 11.39 -3.88
CA LYS A 92 28.72 12.16 -4.07
C LYS A 92 29.51 11.53 -5.21
#